data_AF-A0A958ZEF0-F1
#
_entry.id   AF-A0A958ZEF0-F1
#
_cell.length_a   1.000
_cell.length_b   1.000
_cell.length_c   1.000
_cell.angle_alpha   90.00
_cell.angle_beta   90.00
_cell.angle_gamma   90.00
#
_symmetry.space_group_name_H-M   'P 1'
#
loop_
_entity.id
_entity.type
_entity.pdbx_description
1 polymer ?
#
loop_
_entity_poly.entity_id
_entity_poly.type
_entity_poly.pdbx_seq_one_letter_code
_entity_poly.pdbx_strand_id
1 'polypeptide(L)'
;MDELSDSRFVVIDDFLSDDLYQTIRNLFISKLDEFEQAGIGALDQNLIQKNIRGDQTYWLDSKRDENLQDWWSLVNETIETLNRTCFLSISGFEFHLAHYPPGGHYEKHLDQFSNRDNRLISMVIYLNEGWQKGDGGELEIYLDDAAYLVEPHKKRCVLFQSAEVPHAVLEANKSRYSLTGWLLYRPAALGKFI
;
A
#
# COMPACT_ATOMS: atom_id res chain seq x y z
N MET A 1 -0.39 -13.68 -12.19
CA MET A 1 0.87 -13.11 -12.70
C MET A 1 0.70 -12.64 -14.13
N ASP A 2 0.24 -13.52 -15.04
CA ASP A 2 -0.16 -13.13 -16.41
C ASP A 2 -1.17 -11.97 -16.39
N GLU A 3 -2.13 -12.03 -15.45
CA GLU A 3 -3.12 -10.98 -15.25
C GLU A 3 -2.52 -9.60 -14.89
N LEU A 4 -1.40 -9.51 -14.15
CA LEU A 4 -0.78 -8.20 -13.84
C LEU A 4 -0.06 -7.60 -15.06
N SER A 5 0.47 -8.44 -15.94
CA SER A 5 1.09 -8.03 -17.19
C SER A 5 0.03 -7.53 -18.18
N ASP A 6 -1.13 -8.18 -18.24
CA ASP A 6 -2.16 -7.90 -19.24
C ASP A 6 -3.24 -6.90 -18.77
N SER A 7 -3.54 -6.84 -17.46
CA SER A 7 -4.64 -6.03 -16.90
C SER A 7 -4.19 -4.88 -15.98
N ARG A 8 -2.87 -4.67 -15.82
CA ARG A 8 -2.23 -3.58 -15.03
C ARG A 8 -2.47 -3.60 -13.51
N PHE A 9 -3.44 -4.37 -13.02
CA PHE A 9 -3.63 -4.67 -11.59
C PHE A 9 -4.08 -6.12 -11.37
N VAL A 10 -3.97 -6.61 -10.15
CA VAL A 10 -4.54 -7.91 -9.74
C VAL A 10 -4.99 -7.84 -8.30
N VAL A 11 -6.11 -8.51 -8.00
CA VAL A 11 -6.65 -8.69 -6.64
C VAL A 11 -6.47 -10.14 -6.25
N ILE A 12 -5.86 -10.38 -5.09
CA ILE A 12 -5.58 -11.71 -4.56
C ILE A 12 -6.21 -11.80 -3.16
N ASP A 13 -7.26 -12.61 -3.04
CA ASP A 13 -7.84 -12.95 -1.74
C ASP A 13 -6.99 -13.97 -0.99
N ASP A 14 -7.06 -13.94 0.34
CA ASP A 14 -6.32 -14.83 1.23
C ASP A 14 -4.79 -14.87 0.95
N PHE A 15 -4.22 -13.72 0.60
CA PHE A 15 -2.79 -13.58 0.27
C PHE A 15 -1.87 -13.90 1.45
N LEU A 16 -2.30 -13.55 2.67
CA LEU A 16 -1.56 -13.85 3.90
C LEU A 16 -2.05 -15.16 4.52
N SER A 17 -1.13 -15.93 5.10
CA SER A 17 -1.50 -16.98 6.06
C SER A 17 -2.15 -16.34 7.30
N ASP A 18 -2.95 -17.12 8.02
CA ASP A 18 -3.62 -16.61 9.22
C ASP A 18 -2.60 -16.18 10.29
N ASP A 19 -1.50 -16.91 10.47
CA ASP A 19 -0.43 -16.55 11.42
C ASP A 19 0.27 -15.25 11.06
N LEU A 20 0.59 -15.05 9.78
CA LEU A 20 1.25 -13.83 9.32
C LEU A 20 0.31 -12.63 9.41
N TYR A 21 -0.97 -12.83 9.07
CA TYR A 21 -2.01 -11.82 9.26
C TYR A 21 -2.11 -11.38 10.72
N GLN A 22 -2.16 -12.31 11.68
CA GLN A 22 -2.23 -11.97 13.10
C GLN A 22 -0.96 -11.24 13.56
N THR A 23 0.21 -11.65 13.09
CA THR A 23 1.48 -10.96 13.41
C THR A 23 1.45 -9.50 12.95
N ILE A 24 1.08 -9.24 11.70
CA ILE A 24 0.99 -7.88 11.14
C ILE A 24 -0.11 -7.08 11.86
N ARG A 25 -1.26 -7.69 12.15
CA ARG A 25 -2.36 -7.02 12.84
C ARG A 25 -1.99 -6.62 14.27
N ASN A 26 -1.29 -7.48 15.00
CA ASN A 26 -0.82 -7.19 16.36
C ASN A 26 0.21 -6.07 16.36
N LEU A 27 1.13 -6.05 15.40
CA LEU A 27 2.05 -4.92 15.22
C LEU A 27 1.29 -3.64 14.91
N PHE A 28 0.29 -3.70 14.02
CA PHE A 28 -0.53 -2.53 13.70
C PHE A 28 -1.17 -1.93 14.96
N ILE A 29 -1.81 -2.77 15.76
CA ILE A 29 -2.49 -2.33 16.99
C ILE A 29 -1.48 -1.76 17.99
N SER A 30 -0.32 -2.39 18.16
CA SER A 30 0.70 -1.91 19.11
C SER A 30 1.33 -0.58 18.70
N LYS A 31 1.24 -0.22 17.42
CA LYS A 31 1.78 1.02 16.86
C LYS A 31 0.77 2.14 16.70
N LEU A 32 -0.53 1.92 16.93
CA LEU A 32 -1.58 2.93 16.70
C LEU A 32 -1.28 4.30 17.31
N ASP A 33 -0.70 4.35 18.51
CA ASP A 33 -0.33 5.60 19.19
C ASP A 33 0.91 6.30 18.61
N GLU A 34 1.70 5.59 17.79
CA GLU A 34 2.89 6.08 17.09
C GLU A 34 2.59 6.53 15.65
N PHE A 35 1.34 6.45 15.18
CA PHE A 35 0.99 6.84 13.81
C PHE A 35 1.07 8.36 13.63
N GLU A 36 1.81 8.78 12.61
CA GLU A 36 1.93 10.19 12.24
C GLU A 36 1.03 10.49 11.05
N GLN A 37 0.60 11.74 10.90
CA GLN A 37 -0.20 12.14 9.75
C GLN A 37 0.63 12.04 8.46
N ALA A 38 0.10 11.39 7.41
CA ALA A 38 0.83 11.22 6.16
C ALA A 38 1.04 12.57 5.42
N GLY A 39 2.25 12.81 4.93
CA GLY A 39 2.60 13.96 4.09
C GLY A 39 2.73 13.60 2.61
N ILE A 40 2.50 14.57 1.71
CA ILE A 40 2.76 14.45 0.27
C ILE A 40 3.98 15.31 -0.09
N GLY A 41 5.07 14.70 -0.56
CA GLY A 41 6.15 15.38 -1.27
C GLY A 41 7.21 16.11 -0.43
N ALA A 42 8.37 16.35 -1.05
CA ALA A 42 9.64 16.70 -0.43
C ALA A 42 9.63 17.98 0.45
N LEU A 43 9.81 17.78 1.75
CA LEU A 43 10.51 18.62 2.74
C LEU A 43 10.18 20.12 2.90
N ASP A 44 9.26 20.74 2.16
CA ASP A 44 9.01 22.19 2.33
C ASP A 44 7.56 22.67 2.13
N GLN A 45 6.57 21.77 2.19
CA GLN A 45 5.14 22.12 2.08
C GLN A 45 4.29 21.48 3.19
N ASN A 46 4.76 21.59 4.44
CA ASN A 46 4.12 21.11 5.68
C ASN A 46 2.78 21.79 6.04
N LEU A 47 2.07 22.37 5.07
CA LEU A 47 0.62 22.53 5.18
C LEU A 47 0.01 21.19 4.76
N ILE A 48 -0.01 20.28 5.72
CA ILE A 48 -0.81 19.05 5.76
C ILE A 48 -2.13 19.30 5.02
N GLN A 49 -2.19 18.91 3.74
CA GLN A 49 -3.39 19.06 2.93
C GLN A 49 -4.36 17.95 3.32
N LYS A 50 -4.99 18.08 4.49
CA LYS A 50 -6.03 17.17 5.01
C LYS A 50 -7.15 16.89 4.00
N ASN A 51 -7.33 17.79 3.03
CA ASN A 51 -8.32 17.65 1.96
C ASN A 51 -7.93 16.63 0.88
N ILE A 52 -6.66 16.24 0.77
CA ILE A 52 -6.18 15.31 -0.27
C ILE A 52 -6.00 13.91 0.29
N ARG A 53 -5.47 13.78 1.51
CA ARG A 53 -5.18 12.49 2.15
C ARG A 53 -5.46 12.55 3.65
N GLY A 54 -6.37 11.68 4.10
CA GLY A 54 -6.89 11.65 5.47
C GLY A 54 -6.31 10.56 6.38
N ASP A 55 -5.27 9.84 5.96
CA ASP A 55 -4.70 8.76 6.76
C ASP A 55 -3.53 9.17 7.65
N GLN A 56 -3.28 8.30 8.60
CA GLN A 56 -2.11 8.29 9.46
C GLN A 56 -1.27 7.07 9.08
N THR A 57 0.05 7.20 9.08
CA THR A 57 0.97 6.16 8.63
C THR A 57 2.07 5.87 9.63
N TYR A 58 2.54 4.63 9.62
CA TYR A 58 3.73 4.19 10.35
C TYR A 58 4.66 3.44 9.40
N TRP A 59 5.82 4.02 9.10
CA TRP A 59 6.79 3.43 8.18
C TRP A 59 7.55 2.27 8.81
N LEU A 60 7.59 1.15 8.11
CA LEU A 60 8.32 -0.04 8.53
C LEU A 60 9.78 0.05 8.10
N ASP A 61 10.66 -0.53 8.91
CA ASP A 61 12.08 -0.68 8.62
C ASP A 61 12.48 -2.13 8.88
N SER A 62 13.05 -2.80 7.87
CA SER A 62 13.35 -4.23 7.96
C SER A 62 14.44 -4.59 8.96
N LYS A 63 15.26 -3.62 9.40
CA LYS A 63 16.28 -3.82 10.44
C LYS A 63 15.74 -3.54 11.83
N ARG A 64 14.76 -2.64 11.97
CA ARG A 64 14.11 -2.34 13.26
C ARG A 64 13.01 -3.35 13.57
N ASP A 65 12.20 -3.68 12.57
CA ASP A 65 10.99 -4.51 12.69
C ASP A 65 11.32 -5.98 12.34
N GLU A 66 12.34 -6.54 12.99
CA GLU A 66 12.85 -7.91 12.76
C GLU A 66 11.81 -8.99 13.07
N ASN A 67 10.83 -8.68 13.92
CA ASN A 67 9.70 -9.56 14.23
C ASN A 67 8.76 -9.80 13.04
N LEU A 68 8.95 -9.07 11.93
CA LEU A 68 8.26 -9.28 10.65
C LEU A 68 9.07 -10.13 9.66
N GLN A 69 9.97 -11.00 10.12
CA GLN A 69 10.82 -11.81 9.23
C GLN A 69 10.05 -12.58 8.15
N ASP A 70 8.94 -13.22 8.50
CA ASP A 70 8.12 -13.97 7.55
C ASP A 70 7.46 -13.06 6.50
N TRP A 71 7.09 -11.84 6.90
CA TRP A 71 6.59 -10.82 5.98
C TRP A 71 7.69 -10.38 5.00
N TRP A 72 8.91 -10.10 5.50
CA TRP A 72 10.03 -9.72 4.64
C TRP A 72 10.43 -10.83 3.66
N SER A 73 10.37 -12.09 4.09
CA SER A 73 10.58 -13.24 3.21
C SER A 73 9.51 -13.30 2.11
N LEU A 74 8.23 -13.14 2.46
CA LEU A 74 7.12 -13.12 1.49
C LEU A 74 7.26 -11.99 0.46
N VAL A 75 7.70 -10.81 0.89
CA VAL A 75 7.99 -9.68 -0.02
C VAL A 75 9.09 -10.06 -1.00
N ASN A 76 10.20 -10.66 -0.52
CA ASN A 76 11.30 -11.08 -1.40
C ASN A 76 10.85 -12.16 -2.40
N GLU A 77 10.09 -13.15 -1.98
CA GLU A 77 9.52 -14.17 -2.87
C GLU A 77 8.58 -13.56 -3.93
N THR A 78 7.79 -12.56 -3.53
CA THR A 78 6.92 -11.80 -4.44
C THR A 78 7.75 -11.04 -5.49
N ILE A 79 8.83 -10.38 -5.06
CA ILE A 79 9.77 -9.67 -5.94
C ILE A 79 10.43 -10.62 -6.93
N GLU A 80 10.96 -11.75 -6.46
CA GLU A 80 11.58 -12.76 -7.33
C GLU A 80 10.61 -13.28 -8.38
N THR A 81 9.37 -13.53 -7.98
CA THR A 81 8.32 -14.00 -8.89
C THR A 81 7.98 -12.93 -9.92
N LEU A 82 7.74 -11.68 -9.50
CA LEU A 82 7.46 -10.55 -10.40
C LEU A 82 8.59 -10.30 -11.40
N ASN A 83 9.84 -10.30 -10.93
CA ASN A 83 11.01 -10.13 -11.81
C ASN A 83 11.08 -11.25 -12.86
N ARG A 84 10.79 -12.49 -12.46
CA ARG A 84 10.85 -13.65 -13.36
C ARG A 84 9.71 -13.68 -14.37
N THR A 85 8.48 -13.37 -13.96
CA THR A 85 7.28 -13.57 -14.80
C THR A 85 6.85 -12.31 -15.55
N CYS A 86 7.13 -11.13 -14.99
CA CYS A 86 6.73 -9.84 -15.58
C CYS A 86 7.94 -9.09 -16.16
N PHE A 87 9.13 -9.71 -16.17
CA PHE A 87 10.38 -9.12 -16.66
C PHE A 87 10.72 -7.77 -16.02
N LEU A 88 10.33 -7.60 -14.76
CA LEU A 88 10.63 -6.40 -13.99
C LEU A 88 12.05 -6.48 -13.43
N SER A 89 12.60 -5.33 -13.07
CA SER A 89 13.92 -5.19 -12.45
C SER A 89 13.78 -4.62 -11.04
N ILE A 90 12.85 -5.16 -10.25
CA ILE A 90 12.63 -4.75 -8.87
C ILE A 90 13.85 -5.17 -8.04
N SER A 91 14.41 -4.24 -7.27
CA SER A 91 15.58 -4.46 -6.42
C SER A 91 15.48 -3.79 -5.04
N GLY A 92 14.33 -3.23 -4.70
CA GLY A 92 14.07 -2.68 -3.37
C GLY A 92 12.58 -2.61 -3.06
N PHE A 93 12.25 -2.26 -1.82
CA PHE A 93 10.89 -2.03 -1.39
C PHE A 93 10.84 -1.03 -0.25
N GLU A 94 9.69 -0.39 -0.07
CA GLU A 94 9.38 0.43 1.10
C GLU A 94 7.92 0.17 1.50
N PHE A 95 7.64 0.01 2.79
CA PHE A 95 6.29 -0.30 3.31
C PHE A 95 5.94 0.56 4.52
N HIS A 96 4.67 0.86 4.67
CA HIS A 96 4.09 1.50 5.83
C HIS A 96 2.72 0.92 6.17
N LEU A 97 2.37 0.97 7.44
CA LEU A 97 0.99 0.77 7.88
C LEU A 97 0.20 2.06 7.62
N ALA A 98 -1.09 1.95 7.32
CA ALA A 98 -1.97 3.08 7.09
C ALA A 98 -3.30 2.91 7.84
N HIS A 99 -3.74 3.97 8.51
CA HIS A 99 -5.01 4.07 9.21
C HIS A 99 -5.80 5.26 8.65
N TYR A 100 -6.93 4.97 8.02
CA TYR A 100 -7.94 5.96 7.66
C TYR A 100 -9.01 5.93 8.77
N PRO A 101 -9.12 6.96 9.62
CA PRO A 101 -10.25 7.07 10.55
C PRO A 101 -11.57 7.26 9.77
N PRO A 102 -12.74 7.14 10.43
CA PRO A 102 -14.01 7.47 9.78
C PRO A 102 -13.98 8.87 9.14
N GLY A 103 -14.47 8.99 7.91
CA GLY A 103 -14.35 10.18 7.06
C GLY A 103 -13.02 10.31 6.32
N GLY A 104 -12.07 9.41 6.54
CA GLY A 104 -10.77 9.40 5.86
C GLY A 104 -10.90 8.91 4.43
N HIS A 105 -10.25 9.62 3.51
CA HIS A 105 -10.19 9.30 2.08
C HIS A 105 -8.82 9.65 1.50
N TYR A 106 -8.60 9.26 0.24
CA TYR A 106 -7.48 9.75 -0.57
C TYR A 106 -7.99 10.03 -1.98
N GLU A 107 -7.92 11.30 -2.37
CA GLU A 107 -8.21 11.76 -3.73
C GLU A 107 -7.46 10.96 -4.81
N LYS A 108 -8.03 10.96 -6.01
CA LYS A 108 -7.47 10.26 -7.17
C LYS A 108 -6.03 10.71 -7.47
N HIS A 109 -5.11 9.76 -7.53
CA HIS A 109 -3.69 10.02 -7.75
C HIS A 109 -3.00 8.86 -8.48
N LEU A 110 -1.74 9.08 -8.85
CA LEU A 110 -0.76 8.05 -9.22
C LEU A 110 0.27 7.93 -8.12
N ASP A 111 0.81 6.73 -7.94
CA ASP A 111 1.82 6.46 -6.91
C ASP A 111 3.24 6.86 -7.35
N GLN A 112 3.46 6.92 -8.66
CA GLN A 112 4.66 7.49 -9.25
C GLN A 112 4.48 9.00 -9.47
N PHE A 113 5.19 9.78 -8.66
CA PHE A 113 5.23 11.24 -8.80
C PHE A 113 6.32 11.67 -9.78
N SER A 114 6.17 12.83 -10.42
CA SER A 114 7.11 13.36 -11.43
C SER A 114 8.58 13.45 -10.97
N ASN A 115 8.83 13.44 -9.66
CA ASN A 115 10.16 13.59 -9.07
C ASN A 115 10.72 12.30 -8.43
N ARG A 116 9.96 11.19 -8.45
CA ARG A 116 10.40 9.86 -7.97
C ARG A 116 9.88 8.80 -8.95
N ASP A 117 10.73 8.39 -9.88
CA ASP A 117 10.46 7.45 -10.96
C ASP A 117 10.85 6.00 -10.63
N ASN A 118 11.05 5.68 -9.35
CA ASN A 118 11.58 4.38 -8.94
C ASN A 118 10.52 3.37 -8.49
N ARG A 119 9.23 3.74 -8.41
CA ARG A 119 8.14 2.86 -7.96
C ARG A 119 7.56 2.09 -9.14
N LEU A 120 7.78 0.78 -9.19
CA LEU A 120 7.29 -0.05 -10.29
C LEU A 120 5.90 -0.62 -9.99
N ILE A 121 5.75 -1.25 -8.83
CA ILE A 121 4.52 -1.92 -8.41
C ILE A 121 4.11 -1.41 -7.04
N SER A 122 2.85 -1.02 -6.91
CA SER A 122 2.20 -0.71 -5.65
C SER A 122 1.56 -1.98 -5.11
N MET A 123 1.68 -2.19 -3.80
CA MET A 123 1.15 -3.34 -3.09
C MET A 123 0.34 -2.87 -1.88
N VAL A 124 -0.93 -3.24 -1.83
CA VAL A 124 -1.84 -2.89 -0.73
C VAL A 124 -2.43 -4.17 -0.16
N ILE A 125 -2.22 -4.41 1.14
CA ILE A 125 -2.80 -5.54 1.86
C ILE A 125 -3.73 -5.02 2.95
N TYR A 126 -4.94 -5.55 2.99
CA TYR A 126 -5.99 -5.06 3.88
C TYR A 126 -6.07 -5.85 5.19
N LEU A 127 -6.37 -5.12 6.27
CA LEU A 127 -6.38 -5.63 7.64
C LEU A 127 -7.75 -5.51 8.33
N ASN A 128 -8.84 -5.47 7.55
CA ASN A 128 -10.17 -5.13 8.05
C ASN A 128 -11.08 -6.34 8.16
N GLU A 129 -11.42 -6.70 9.40
CA GLU A 129 -12.34 -7.80 9.67
C GLU A 129 -13.80 -7.34 9.58
N GLY A 130 -14.65 -8.19 8.99
CA GLY A 130 -16.08 -7.92 8.90
C GLY A 130 -16.43 -6.65 8.12
N TRP A 131 -15.70 -6.35 7.03
CA TRP A 131 -16.10 -5.29 6.10
C TRP A 131 -17.41 -5.68 5.40
N GLN A 132 -18.33 -4.74 5.27
CA GLN A 132 -19.65 -4.95 4.68
C GLN A 132 -19.94 -3.87 3.65
N LYS A 133 -20.80 -4.20 2.69
CA LYS A 133 -21.29 -3.24 1.70
C LYS A 133 -21.93 -2.04 2.41
N GLY A 134 -21.48 -0.83 2.06
CA GLY A 134 -21.93 0.43 2.68
C GLY A 134 -21.00 0.97 3.76
N ASP A 135 -19.99 0.21 4.19
CA ASP A 135 -18.92 0.73 5.06
C ASP A 135 -18.02 1.76 4.34
N GLY A 136 -18.08 1.84 3.02
CA GLY A 136 -17.24 2.71 2.19
C GLY A 136 -15.80 2.22 2.14
N GLY A 137 -14.85 3.14 1.95
CA GLY A 137 -13.42 2.84 2.04
C GLY A 137 -12.85 1.96 0.93
N GLU A 138 -13.59 1.73 -0.15
CA GLU A 138 -13.13 0.97 -1.30
C GLU A 138 -11.92 1.66 -1.95
N LEU A 139 -10.99 0.86 -2.47
CA LEU A 139 -10.00 1.35 -3.42
C LEU A 139 -10.67 1.39 -4.80
N GLU A 140 -10.78 2.60 -5.35
CA GLU A 140 -11.32 2.83 -6.68
C GLU A 140 -10.16 2.92 -7.68
N ILE A 141 -10.09 1.95 -8.59
CA ILE A 141 -9.04 1.81 -9.61
C ILE A 141 -9.60 2.25 -10.96
N TYR A 142 -8.89 3.13 -11.66
CA TYR A 142 -9.33 3.68 -12.94
C TYR A 142 -8.52 3.08 -14.10
N LEU A 143 -9.18 2.39 -15.03
CA LEU A 143 -8.56 1.81 -16.23
C LEU A 143 -9.49 1.94 -17.41
N ASP A 144 -8.97 2.43 -18.54
CA ASP A 144 -9.68 2.49 -19.84
C ASP A 144 -11.12 3.04 -19.74
N ASP A 145 -11.26 4.19 -19.06
CA ASP A 145 -12.54 4.88 -18.79
C ASP A 145 -13.53 4.14 -17.87
N ALA A 146 -13.12 3.00 -17.29
CA ALA A 146 -13.86 2.28 -16.27
C ALA A 146 -13.29 2.49 -14.86
N ALA A 147 -14.15 2.37 -13.84
CA ALA A 147 -13.78 2.36 -12.44
C ALA A 147 -14.08 0.99 -11.83
N TYR A 148 -13.10 0.43 -11.12
CA TYR A 148 -13.18 -0.86 -10.44
C TYR A 148 -13.09 -0.62 -8.95
N LEU A 149 -14.08 -1.10 -8.20
CA LEU A 149 -14.11 -0.96 -6.74
C LEU A 149 -13.59 -2.23 -6.08
N VAL A 150 -12.59 -2.06 -5.22
CA VAL A 150 -12.02 -3.15 -4.41
C VAL A 150 -12.30 -2.89 -2.94
N GLU A 151 -13.19 -3.69 -2.36
CA GLU A 151 -13.49 -3.66 -0.93
C GLU A 151 -12.26 -4.11 -0.11
N PRO A 152 -11.94 -3.42 1.01
CA PRO A 152 -10.72 -3.64 1.78
C PRO A 152 -10.83 -4.80 2.77
N HIS A 153 -11.23 -5.99 2.32
CA HIS A 153 -11.39 -7.18 3.17
C HIS A 153 -10.06 -7.69 3.71
N LYS A 154 -10.04 -8.20 4.95
CA LYS A 154 -8.83 -8.80 5.54
C LYS A 154 -8.13 -9.79 4.60
N LYS A 155 -6.80 -9.79 4.62
CA LYS A 155 -5.91 -10.68 3.83
C LYS A 155 -6.02 -10.53 2.31
N ARG A 156 -6.86 -9.62 1.80
CA ARG A 156 -6.85 -9.26 0.38
C ARG A 156 -5.63 -8.40 0.08
N CYS A 157 -4.91 -8.78 -0.97
CA CYS A 157 -3.82 -8.03 -1.56
C CYS A 157 -4.25 -7.46 -2.91
N VAL A 158 -3.84 -6.23 -3.19
CA VAL A 158 -3.96 -5.60 -4.51
C VAL A 158 -2.56 -5.21 -4.97
N LEU A 159 -2.18 -5.67 -6.16
CA LEU A 159 -0.96 -5.27 -6.84
C LEU A 159 -1.34 -4.46 -8.08
N PHE A 160 -0.67 -3.34 -8.33
CA PHE A 160 -0.90 -2.55 -9.55
C PHE A 160 0.34 -1.76 -9.97
N GLN A 161 0.43 -1.44 -11.26
CA GLN A 161 1.55 -0.67 -11.82
C GLN A 161 1.50 0.78 -11.34
N SER A 162 2.50 1.22 -10.57
CA SER A 162 2.46 2.49 -9.83
C SER A 162 2.39 3.73 -10.73
N ALA A 163 2.89 3.63 -11.96
CA ALA A 163 2.94 4.73 -12.92
C ALA A 163 1.73 4.79 -13.86
N GLU A 164 0.95 3.72 -13.96
CA GLU A 164 -0.09 3.58 -15.00
C GLU A 164 -1.50 3.48 -14.46
N VAL A 165 -1.67 3.26 -13.16
CA VAL A 165 -2.96 2.93 -12.55
C VAL A 165 -3.39 4.05 -11.60
N PRO A 166 -4.14 5.06 -12.09
CA PRO A 166 -4.74 6.06 -11.23
C PRO A 166 -5.73 5.39 -10.28
N HIS A 167 -5.72 5.80 -9.02
CA HIS A 167 -6.60 5.22 -8.02
C HIS A 167 -6.95 6.24 -6.94
N ALA A 168 -8.05 6.00 -6.25
CA ALA A 168 -8.53 6.77 -5.10
C ALA A 168 -8.92 5.82 -3.97
N VAL A 169 -8.89 6.31 -2.73
CA VAL A 169 -9.52 5.63 -1.59
C VAL A 169 -10.79 6.40 -1.28
N LEU A 170 -11.94 5.77 -1.48
CA LEU A 170 -13.23 6.37 -1.16
C LEU A 170 -13.34 6.63 0.35
N GLU A 171 -14.22 7.56 0.73
CA GLU A 171 -14.47 7.88 2.13
C GLU A 171 -14.92 6.62 2.90
N ALA A 172 -14.23 6.32 4.00
CA ALA A 172 -14.56 5.20 4.87
C ALA A 172 -15.49 5.65 6.00
N ASN A 173 -16.60 4.94 6.23
CA ASN A 173 -17.54 5.23 7.33
C ASN A 173 -17.07 4.65 8.68
N LYS A 174 -16.02 3.83 8.66
CA LYS A 174 -15.37 3.25 9.84
C LYS A 174 -13.85 3.19 9.63
N SER A 175 -13.09 2.92 10.70
CA SER A 175 -11.64 2.80 10.60
C SER A 175 -11.22 1.74 9.58
N ARG A 176 -10.42 2.16 8.61
CA ARG A 176 -9.85 1.34 7.54
C ARG A 176 -8.34 1.23 7.71
N TYR A 177 -7.83 0.01 7.65
CA TYR A 177 -6.46 -0.36 7.91
C TYR A 177 -5.85 -1.09 6.71
N SER A 178 -4.61 -0.73 6.38
CA SER A 178 -3.82 -1.45 5.37
C SER A 178 -2.34 -1.47 5.72
N LEU A 179 -1.63 -2.44 5.16
CA LEU A 179 -0.19 -2.45 4.96
C LEU A 179 0.05 -2.13 3.48
N THR A 180 0.66 -0.99 3.21
CA THR A 180 0.85 -0.44 1.86
C THR A 180 2.33 -0.25 1.59
N GLY A 181 2.77 -0.54 0.38
CA GLY A 181 4.15 -0.29 -0.02
C GLY A 181 4.37 -0.29 -1.51
N TRP A 182 5.60 0.01 -1.88
CA TRP A 182 6.03 0.11 -3.27
C TRP A 182 7.27 -0.75 -3.50
N LEU A 183 7.25 -1.50 -4.60
CA LEU A 183 8.36 -2.29 -5.09
C LEU A 183 9.15 -1.45 -6.10
N LEU A 184 10.45 -1.33 -5.89
CA LEU A 184 11.27 -0.29 -6.50
C LEU A 184 12.25 -0.84 -7.52
N TYR A 185 12.46 -0.16 -8.65
CA TYR A 185 13.51 -0.49 -9.64
C TYR A 185 14.92 -0.42 -9.03
N ARG A 186 15.12 0.53 -8.10
CA ARG A 186 16.31 0.66 -7.25
C ARG A 186 15.84 1.02 -5.85
N PRO A 187 16.51 0.54 -4.78
CA PRO A 187 16.29 1.08 -3.45
C PRO A 187 16.33 2.61 -3.53
N ALA A 188 15.43 3.29 -2.84
CA ALA A 188 15.52 4.74 -2.73
C ALA A 188 16.96 5.10 -2.37
N ALA A 189 17.62 5.92 -3.19
CA ALA A 189 19.00 6.30 -2.94
C ALA A 189 19.07 6.77 -1.49
N LEU A 190 19.95 6.18 -0.68
CA LEU A 190 20.27 6.65 0.68
C LEU A 190 20.52 8.16 0.59
N GLY A 191 19.51 8.93 0.98
CA GLY A 191 19.35 10.29 0.47
C GLY A 191 18.30 11.07 1.24
N LYS A 192 18.42 11.04 2.57
CA LYS A 192 18.27 12.17 3.53
C LYS A 192 17.94 11.64 4.93
N PHE A 193 18.95 11.05 5.58
CA PHE A 193 19.18 11.32 6.99
C PHE A 193 20.50 12.08 7.06
N ILE A 194 20.38 13.39 7.26
CA ILE A 194 21.22 14.36 8.00
C ILE A 194 20.63 15.74 7.67
#